data_AF-A0A1R3G9I7-F1
#
_entry.id   AF-A0A1R3G9I7-F1
#
_cell.length_a   1.000
_cell.length_b   1.000
_cell.length_c   1.000
_cell.angle_alpha   90.00
_cell.angle_beta   90.00
_cell.angle_gamma   90.00
#
_symmetry.space_group_name_H-M   'P 1'
#
loop_
_entity.id
_entity.type
_entity.pdbx_description
1 polymer ?
#
loop_
_entity_poly.entity_id
_entity_poly.type
_entity_poly.pdbx_seq_one_letter_code
_entity_poly.pdbx_strand_id
1 'polypeptide(L)'
;MGLFLEQVNHPRFGRENLDKNKILYTRLSDLAKKHGCSVPQLALAWLLHQGDDIIPIPGTTKVKNMVDNNGSLALKLRQEDLKEISDAVPLDEASGQRTLGVIAQYVWKLANTPLLK
;
A
#
# COMPACT_ATOMS: atom_id res chain seq x y z
N MET A 1 -21.62 18.39 17.86
CA MET A 1 -20.32 18.43 18.56
C MET A 1 -19.38 17.49 17.81
N GLY A 2 -18.44 18.06 17.05
CA GLY A 2 -17.67 17.34 16.03
C GLY A 2 -16.74 16.28 16.62
N LEU A 3 -17.03 15.02 16.33
CA LEU A 3 -16.05 13.94 16.39
C LEU A 3 -15.44 13.77 14.99
N PHE A 4 -14.74 14.82 14.54
CA PHE A 4 -13.64 14.59 13.61
C PHE A 4 -12.61 13.84 14.43
N LEU A 5 -12.53 12.53 14.18
CA LEU A 5 -11.44 11.67 14.61
C LEU A 5 -10.14 12.41 14.30
N GLU A 6 -9.54 13.00 15.33
CA GLU A 6 -8.17 13.45 15.32
C GLU A 6 -7.36 12.29 14.76
N GLN A 7 -6.68 12.56 13.65
CA GLN A 7 -6.08 11.57 12.76
C GLN A 7 -5.50 10.40 13.53
N VAL A 8 -6.06 9.21 13.34
CA VAL A 8 -5.48 7.96 13.81
C VAL A 8 -4.08 7.86 13.20
N ASN A 9 -3.07 8.31 13.94
CA ASN A 9 -1.69 8.42 13.47
C ASN A 9 -1.11 7.01 13.37
N HIS A 10 -1.18 6.44 12.17
CA HIS A 10 -0.58 5.16 11.88
C HIS A 10 0.92 5.18 12.23
N PRO A 11 1.45 4.20 12.98
CA PRO A 11 2.85 4.21 13.44
C PRO A 11 3.85 4.47 12.32
N ARG A 12 3.62 3.93 11.12
CA ARG A 12 4.47 4.14 9.93
C ARG A 12 4.42 5.55 9.32
N PHE A 13 3.42 6.36 9.67
CA PHE A 13 3.19 7.70 9.13
C PHE A 13 3.38 8.82 10.16
N GLY A 14 3.76 8.49 11.40
CA GLY A 14 4.25 9.49 12.35
C GLY A 14 5.54 10.14 11.85
N ARG A 15 5.76 11.43 12.13
CA ARG A 15 6.80 12.27 11.51
C ARG A 15 8.17 11.59 11.34
N GLU A 16 8.73 11.04 12.41
CA GLU A 16 10.03 10.35 12.39
C GLU A 16 10.03 9.10 11.50
N ASN A 17 9.02 8.25 11.62
CA ASN A 17 8.91 7.03 10.83
C ASN A 17 8.58 7.34 9.36
N LEU A 18 7.82 8.39 9.10
CA LEU A 18 7.51 8.84 7.75
C LEU A 18 8.78 9.27 7.02
N ASP A 19 9.65 10.03 7.67
CA ASP A 19 10.92 10.46 7.07
C ASP A 19 11.85 9.28 6.78
N LYS A 20 11.92 8.28 7.67
CA LYS A 20 12.64 7.02 7.40
C LYS A 20 12.01 6.23 6.24
N ASN A 21 10.69 6.10 6.23
CA ASN A 21 9.95 5.32 5.23
C ASN A 21 9.93 5.98 3.83
N LYS A 22 10.12 7.29 3.73
CA LYS A 22 10.26 7.99 2.42
C LYS A 22 11.41 7.43 1.59
N ILE A 23 12.47 6.92 2.21
CA ILE A 23 13.61 6.33 1.49
C ILE A 23 13.15 5.12 0.67
N LEU A 24 12.30 4.26 1.24
CA LEU A 24 11.71 3.11 0.55
C LEU A 24 10.85 3.56 -0.63
N TYR A 25 10.05 4.60 -0.43
CA TYR A 25 9.24 5.19 -1.50
C TYR A 25 10.10 5.76 -2.64
N THR A 26 11.21 6.43 -2.32
CA THR A 26 12.13 6.96 -3.34
C THR A 26 12.73 5.83 -4.19
N ARG A 27 13.19 4.73 -3.57
CA ARG A 27 13.70 3.56 -4.30
C ARG A 27 12.67 2.99 -5.27
N LEU A 28 11.44 2.78 -4.80
CA LEU A 28 10.33 2.34 -5.66
C LEU A 28 9.98 3.37 -6.75
N SER A 29 10.05 4.66 -6.44
CA SER A 29 9.79 5.71 -7.42
C SER A 29 10.82 5.72 -8.55
N ASP A 30 12.08 5.42 -8.25
CA ASP A 30 13.12 5.38 -9.28
C ASP A 30 12.99 4.12 -10.14
N LEU A 31 12.60 2.99 -9.55
CA LEU A 31 12.21 1.79 -10.31
C LEU A 31 10.98 2.02 -11.17
N ALA A 32 9.96 2.72 -10.66
CA ALA A 32 8.76 3.01 -11.44
C ALA A 32 9.08 3.87 -12.67
N LYS A 33 9.97 4.87 -12.53
CA LYS A 33 10.52 5.65 -13.65
C LYS A 33 11.28 4.77 -14.64
N LYS A 34 12.13 3.84 -14.17
CA LYS A 34 12.86 2.88 -15.02
C LYS A 34 11.90 2.05 -15.89
N HIS A 35 10.74 1.68 -15.34
CA HIS A 35 9.70 0.92 -16.05
C HIS A 35 8.64 1.80 -16.73
N GLY A 36 8.80 3.13 -16.74
CA GLY A 36 7.88 4.04 -17.42
C GLY A 36 6.45 4.04 -16.85
N CYS A 37 6.30 3.77 -15.57
CA CYS A 37 4.99 3.58 -14.92
C CYS A 37 4.86 4.40 -13.62
N SER A 38 3.66 4.44 -13.05
CA SER A 38 3.43 5.00 -11.72
C SER A 38 3.88 4.03 -10.61
N VAL A 39 4.18 4.54 -9.41
CA VAL A 39 4.52 3.67 -8.26
C VAL A 39 3.38 2.70 -7.91
N PRO A 40 2.10 3.12 -7.86
CA PRO A 40 0.98 2.19 -7.73
C PRO A 40 0.95 1.13 -8.83
N GLN A 41 1.27 1.51 -10.08
CA GLN A 41 1.31 0.57 -11.19
C GLN A 41 2.37 -0.51 -10.99
N LEU A 42 3.59 -0.11 -10.63
CA LEU A 42 4.70 -1.02 -10.37
C LEU A 42 4.38 -2.00 -9.22
N ALA A 43 3.78 -1.50 -8.13
CA ALA A 43 3.41 -2.33 -6.99
C ALA A 43 2.35 -3.38 -7.36
N LEU A 44 1.32 -2.98 -8.11
CA LEU A 44 0.29 -3.90 -8.60
C LEU A 44 0.85 -4.90 -9.62
N ALA A 45 1.72 -4.45 -10.54
CA ALA A 45 2.37 -5.33 -11.50
C ALA A 45 3.24 -6.38 -10.79
N TRP A 46 4.04 -5.98 -9.80
CA TRP A 46 4.83 -6.92 -8.99
C TRP A 46 3.95 -7.97 -8.30
N LEU A 47 2.81 -7.55 -7.73
CA LEU A 47 1.86 -8.46 -7.07
C LEU A 47 1.23 -9.45 -8.04
N LEU A 48 0.83 -8.99 -9.23
CA LEU A 48 0.29 -9.84 -10.30
C LEU A 48 1.29 -10.89 -10.79
N HIS A 49 2.60 -10.62 -10.72
CA HIS A 49 3.64 -11.57 -11.14
C HIS A 49 4.02 -12.58 -10.05
N GLN A 50 3.41 -12.53 -8.86
CA GLN A 50 3.68 -13.51 -7.80
C GLN A 50 3.00 -14.87 -8.05
N GLY A 51 2.02 -14.94 -8.95
CA GLY A 51 1.30 -16.18 -9.29
C GLY A 51 0.06 -15.92 -10.14
N ASP A 52 -0.31 -16.89 -10.99
CA ASP A 52 -1.48 -16.79 -11.88
C ASP A 52 -2.82 -16.83 -11.12
N ASP A 53 -2.80 -17.24 -9.86
CA ASP A 53 -3.95 -17.31 -8.95
C ASP A 53 -4.12 -16.04 -8.10
N ILE A 54 -3.29 -15.01 -8.32
CA ILE A 54 -3.31 -13.77 -7.55
C ILE A 54 -4.11 -12.70 -8.29
N ILE A 55 -5.27 -12.35 -7.72
CA ILE A 55 -6.19 -11.35 -8.27
C ILE A 55 -6.30 -10.17 -7.29
N PRO A 56 -5.53 -9.08 -7.46
CA PRO A 56 -5.62 -7.91 -6.60
C PRO A 56 -6.94 -7.17 -6.79
N ILE A 57 -7.51 -6.66 -5.69
CA ILE A 57 -8.77 -5.88 -5.66
C ILE A 57 -8.52 -4.42 -5.23
N PRO A 58 -7.80 -3.61 -6.02
CA PRO A 58 -7.46 -2.25 -5.61
C PRO A 58 -8.71 -1.36 -5.62
N GLY A 59 -9.09 -0.86 -4.44
CA GLY A 59 -10.18 0.11 -4.28
C GLY A 59 -9.76 1.54 -4.66
N THR A 60 -10.67 2.29 -5.28
CA THR A 60 -10.48 3.72 -5.58
C THR A 60 -11.82 4.45 -5.67
N THR A 61 -11.83 5.73 -5.33
CA THR A 61 -12.99 6.63 -5.52
C THR A 61 -12.87 7.49 -6.79
N LYS A 62 -11.75 7.42 -7.51
CA LYS A 62 -11.44 8.26 -8.67
C LYS A 62 -11.25 7.41 -9.93
N VAL A 63 -11.93 7.77 -11.01
CA VAL A 63 -11.81 7.11 -12.32
C VAL A 63 -10.38 7.16 -12.85
N LYS A 64 -9.69 8.29 -12.71
CA LYS A 64 -8.27 8.42 -13.13
C LYS A 64 -7.38 7.33 -12.50
N ASN A 65 -7.58 7.04 -11.22
CA ASN A 65 -6.81 6.00 -10.53
C ASN A 65 -7.22 4.59 -10.98
N MET A 66 -8.50 4.38 -11.31
CA MET A 66 -8.94 3.10 -11.87
C MET A 66 -8.25 2.83 -13.21
N VAL A 67 -8.18 3.84 -14.08
CA VAL A 67 -7.44 3.78 -15.35
C VAL A 67 -5.94 3.55 -15.12
N ASP A 68 -5.34 4.26 -14.15
CA ASP A 68 -3.93 4.06 -13.79
C ASP A 68 -3.67 2.63 -13.30
N ASN A 69 -4.47 2.11 -12.37
CA ASN A 69 -4.37 0.74 -11.86
C ASN A 69 -4.51 -0.31 -12.98
N ASN A 70 -5.38 -0.07 -13.97
CA ASN A 70 -5.53 -0.98 -15.11
C ASN A 70 -4.24 -1.06 -15.96
N GLY A 71 -3.48 0.04 -16.03
CA GLY A 71 -2.20 0.08 -16.72
C GLY A 71 -1.16 -0.92 -16.19
N SER A 72 -1.28 -1.36 -14.93
CA SER A 72 -0.42 -2.39 -14.34
C SER A 72 -0.37 -3.70 -15.12
N LEU A 73 -1.47 -4.06 -15.79
CA LEU A 73 -1.59 -5.32 -16.54
C LEU A 73 -0.70 -5.35 -17.78
N ALA A 74 -0.30 -4.19 -18.29
CA ALA A 74 0.56 -4.07 -19.46
C ALA A 74 2.05 -4.21 -19.13
N LEU A 75 2.44 -4.07 -17.85
CA LEU A 75 3.83 -4.20 -17.44
C LEU A 75 4.27 -5.65 -17.53
N LYS A 76 5.41 -5.87 -18.18
CA LYS A 76 6.10 -7.17 -18.20
C LYS A 76 7.37 -7.05 -17.38
N LEU A 77 7.37 -7.70 -16.21
CA LEU A 77 8.51 -7.71 -15.30
C LEU A 77 9.22 -9.06 -15.44
N ARG A 78 10.52 -9.02 -15.71
CA ARG A 78 11.34 -10.23 -15.74
C ARG A 78 11.74 -10.61 -14.31
N GLN A 79 12.31 -11.80 -14.13
CA GLN A 79 12.68 -12.31 -12.81
C GLN A 79 13.69 -11.40 -12.10
N GLU A 80 14.61 -10.80 -12.85
CA GLU A 80 15.56 -9.81 -12.35
C GLU A 80 14.88 -8.53 -11.87
N ASP A 81 13.87 -8.05 -12.60
CA ASP A 81 13.11 -6.85 -12.25
C ASP A 81 12.28 -7.12 -10.98
N LEU A 82 11.66 -8.30 -10.87
CA LEU A 82 10.92 -8.72 -9.68
C LEU A 82 11.82 -8.77 -8.45
N LYS A 83 13.02 -9.33 -8.60
CA LYS A 83 14.02 -9.39 -7.52
C LYS A 83 14.44 -7.98 -7.10
N GLU A 84 14.74 -7.11 -8.05
CA GLU A 84 15.14 -5.72 -7.79
C GLU A 84 14.05 -4.93 -7.06
N ILE A 85 12.78 -5.11 -7.47
CA ILE A 85 11.62 -4.49 -6.79
C ILE A 85 11.46 -5.03 -5.36
N SER A 86 11.60 -6.33 -5.14
CA SER A 86 11.55 -6.93 -3.81
C SER A 86 12.68 -6.46 -2.91
N ASP A 87 13.91 -6.36 -3.44
CA ASP A 87 15.09 -5.91 -2.70
C ASP A 87 15.01 -4.41 -2.35
N ALA A 88 14.26 -3.61 -3.12
CA ALA A 88 14.06 -2.19 -2.83
C ALA A 88 13.23 -1.93 -1.56
N VAL A 89 12.39 -2.89 -1.14
CA VAL A 89 11.56 -2.82 0.07
C VAL A 89 11.66 -4.13 0.88
N PRO A 90 12.77 -4.34 1.62
CA PRO A 90 12.92 -5.48 2.51
C PRO A 90 11.84 -5.52 3.59
N LEU A 91 11.43 -6.73 4.01
CA LEU A 91 10.29 -6.98 4.91
C LEU A 91 10.37 -6.20 6.23
N ASP A 92 11.57 -6.03 6.78
CA ASP A 92 11.80 -5.46 8.12
C ASP A 92 12.33 -4.02 8.10
N GLU A 93 12.45 -3.38 6.92
CA GLU A 93 13.01 -2.03 6.82
C GLU A 93 11.99 -0.92 7.11
N ALA A 94 10.68 -1.22 7.00
CA ALA A 94 9.63 -0.25 7.26
C ALA A 94 9.55 0.12 8.76
N SER A 95 9.85 1.37 9.08
CA SER A 95 9.83 1.92 10.44
C SER A 95 8.41 2.08 10.97
N GLY A 96 8.16 1.57 12.17
CA GLY A 96 6.86 1.61 12.85
C GLY A 96 5.99 0.36 12.61
N GLN A 97 5.17 0.03 13.62
CA GLN A 97 4.29 -1.13 13.59
C GLN A 97 3.32 -1.10 12.40
N ARG A 98 3.10 -2.27 11.77
CA ARG A 98 2.17 -2.43 10.65
C ARG A 98 0.71 -2.26 11.07
N THR A 99 0.39 -2.65 12.30
CA THR A 99 -0.96 -2.58 12.86
C THR A 99 -1.03 -1.53 13.95
N LEU A 100 -2.19 -0.88 14.07
CA LEU A 100 -2.43 0.07 15.14
C LEU A 100 -2.74 -0.67 16.45
N GLY A 101 -1.69 -1.11 17.15
CA GLY A 101 -1.81 -1.98 18.33
C GLY A 101 -2.74 -1.45 19.42
N VAL A 102 -2.82 -0.11 19.57
CA VAL A 102 -3.64 0.53 20.62
C VAL A 102 -5.13 0.31 20.41
N ILE A 103 -5.64 0.36 19.17
CA ILE A 103 -7.07 0.18 18.88
C ILE A 103 -7.42 -1.24 18.47
N ALA A 104 -6.45 -2.04 18.00
CA ALA A 104 -6.69 -3.39 17.48
C ALA A 104 -7.46 -4.29 18.47
N GLN A 105 -7.15 -4.19 19.76
CA GLN A 105 -7.83 -4.96 20.82
C GLN A 105 -9.26 -4.48 21.17
N TYR A 106 -9.66 -3.30 20.67
CA TYR A 106 -10.94 -2.66 21.02
C TYR A 106 -11.90 -2.49 19.84
N VAL A 107 -11.50 -2.79 18.60
CA VAL A 107 -12.35 -2.59 17.40
C VAL A 107 -13.69 -3.32 17.50
N TRP A 108 -13.72 -4.49 18.16
CA TRP A 108 -14.95 -5.26 18.37
C TRP A 108 -16.04 -4.48 19.15
N LYS A 109 -15.67 -3.55 20.03
CA LYS A 109 -16.63 -2.71 20.78
C LYS A 109 -17.44 -1.78 19.88
N LEU A 110 -16.95 -1.53 18.67
CA LEU A 110 -17.60 -0.68 17.66
C LEU A 110 -18.35 -1.51 16.60
N ALA A 111 -18.25 -2.84 16.62
CA ALA A 111 -18.89 -3.74 15.67
C ALA A 111 -20.36 -4.00 16.03
N ASN A 112 -21.16 -2.93 16.15
CA ASN A 112 -22.58 -3.02 16.45
C ASN A 112 -23.39 -3.25 15.16
N THR A 113 -24.39 -4.14 15.22
CA THR A 113 -25.40 -4.32 14.17
C THR A 113 -26.66 -3.56 14.57
N PRO A 114 -27.21 -2.65 13.73
CA PRO A 114 -28.46 -1.98 14.04
C PRO A 114 -29.58 -2.98 14.32
N LEU A 115 -30.46 -2.66 15.27
CA LEU A 115 -31.64 -3.47 15.55
C LEU A 115 -32.57 -3.52 14.34
N LEU A 116 -33.24 -4.66 14.14
CA LEU A 116 -34.29 -4.80 13.14
C LEU A 116 -35.41 -3.80 13.44
N LYS A 117 -35.80 -3.02 12.43
CA LYS A 117 -36.92 -2.08 12.51
C LYS A 117 -38.25 -2.80 12.58
#